data_AF-A0A9W5IRF8-F1
#
_entry.id   AF-A0A9W5IRF8-F1
#
_cell.length_a   1.000
_cell.length_b   1.000
_cell.length_c   1.000
_cell.angle_alpha   90.00
_cell.angle_beta   90.00
_cell.angle_gamma   90.00
#
_symmetry.space_group_name_H-M   'P 1'
#
loop_
_entity.id
_entity.type
_entity.pdbx_description
1 polymer ?
#
loop_
_entity_poly.entity_id
_entity_poly.type
_entity_poly.pdbx_seq_one_letter_code
_entity_poly.pdbx_strand_id
1 'polypeptide(L)'
;MKLIRDDFKEEIKSAQAFFDSIENVEDIDIQHMMYSSMVLILYNIIESTTSKILTRLHDEIIVQHSNGLKYHDFIGNIRTVIYKSNCINQSGKKFNFNDLENLRIKTFDPISEYGKFNLNGNVDAKRIKDIFEEYGISEIKCRICNKLFDLKSDRQKLAHGNQTFSEYGQRTSKEDIQRYLQSTKGTLFNALNNVESYINEKNLNKISKS
;
A
#
# COMPACT_ATOMS: atom_id res chain seq x y z
N MET A 1 -5.52 0.59 -13.34
CA MET A 1 -4.10 0.23 -13.16
C MET A 1 -3.16 1.20 -13.84
N LYS A 2 -3.31 1.49 -15.15
CA LYS A 2 -2.45 2.44 -15.89
C LYS A 2 -2.20 3.77 -15.15
N LEU A 3 -3.26 4.49 -14.77
CA LEU A 3 -3.13 5.77 -14.06
C LEU A 3 -2.29 5.68 -12.77
N ILE A 4 -2.58 4.69 -11.91
CA ILE A 4 -1.84 4.47 -10.65
C ILE A 4 -0.35 4.18 -10.93
N ARG A 5 -0.07 3.42 -12.00
CA ARG A 5 1.30 3.10 -12.40
C ARG A 5 2.04 4.32 -12.92
N ASP A 6 1.37 5.19 -13.68
CA ASP A 6 1.97 6.40 -14.21
C ASP A 6 2.24 7.41 -13.08
N ASP A 7 1.30 7.60 -12.15
CA ASP A 7 1.51 8.38 -10.92
C ASP A 7 2.72 7.87 -10.12
N PHE A 8 2.78 6.56 -9.84
CA PHE A 8 3.88 5.94 -9.08
C PHE A 8 5.23 6.16 -9.76
N LYS A 9 5.28 6.06 -11.10
CA LYS A 9 6.52 6.29 -11.86
C LYS A 9 7.00 7.74 -11.73
N GLU A 10 6.10 8.70 -11.84
CA GLU A 10 6.46 10.12 -11.67
C GLU A 10 6.88 10.42 -10.23
N GLU A 11 6.18 9.89 -9.22
CA GLU A 11 6.58 10.04 -7.81
C GLU A 11 7.98 9.48 -7.53
N ILE A 12 8.29 8.27 -8.02
CA ILE A 12 9.63 7.68 -7.88
C ILE A 12 10.69 8.47 -8.64
N LYS A 13 10.37 9.00 -9.82
CA LYS A 13 11.27 9.83 -10.61
C LYS A 13 11.59 11.14 -9.87
N SER A 14 10.58 11.79 -9.28
CA SER A 14 10.76 12.98 -8.45
C SER A 14 11.59 12.67 -7.19
N ALA A 15 11.34 11.53 -6.52
CA ALA A 15 12.12 11.11 -5.37
C ALA A 15 13.59 10.82 -5.73
N GLN A 16 13.85 10.20 -6.88
CA GLN A 16 15.21 9.98 -7.40
C GLN A 16 15.90 11.32 -7.70
N ALA A 17 15.22 12.24 -8.39
CA ALA A 17 15.79 13.56 -8.69
C ALA A 17 16.09 14.37 -7.42
N PHE A 18 15.24 14.27 -6.40
CA PHE A 18 15.51 14.87 -5.09
C PHE A 18 16.71 14.22 -4.42
N PHE A 19 16.84 12.89 -4.46
CA PHE A 19 18.00 12.19 -3.91
C PHE A 19 19.31 12.61 -4.61
N ASP A 20 19.31 12.64 -5.94
CA ASP A 20 20.47 13.01 -6.75
C ASP A 20 20.89 14.48 -6.49
N SER A 21 19.95 15.36 -6.12
CA SER A 21 20.27 16.76 -5.82
C SER A 21 21.00 16.94 -4.49
N ILE A 22 20.86 16.00 -3.54
CA ILE A 22 21.52 16.06 -2.21
C ILE A 22 23.04 16.12 -2.36
N GLU A 23 23.59 15.41 -3.35
CA GLU A 23 25.04 15.37 -3.61
C GLU A 23 25.63 16.73 -4.03
N ASN A 24 24.79 17.63 -4.53
CA ASN A 24 25.21 18.96 -4.98
C ASN A 24 25.12 20.02 -3.87
N VAL A 25 24.67 19.64 -2.68
CA VAL A 25 24.55 20.56 -1.54
C VAL A 25 25.86 20.60 -0.78
N GLU A 26 26.50 21.77 -0.67
CA GLU A 26 27.77 21.89 0.06
C GLU A 26 27.59 21.83 1.59
N ASP A 27 26.45 22.32 2.08
CA ASP A 27 26.14 22.37 3.51
C ASP A 27 25.69 21.00 4.03
N ILE A 28 26.50 20.42 4.91
CA ILE A 28 26.28 19.09 5.48
C ILE A 28 25.02 19.01 6.34
N ASP A 29 24.64 20.08 7.04
CA ASP A 29 23.44 20.10 7.87
C ASP A 29 22.20 20.12 6.99
N ILE A 30 22.25 20.83 5.85
CA ILE A 30 21.21 20.78 4.83
C ILE A 30 21.12 19.39 4.22
N GLN A 31 22.25 18.73 3.89
CA GLN A 31 22.23 17.34 3.41
C GLN A 31 21.54 16.40 4.40
N HIS A 32 21.88 16.48 5.69
CA HIS A 32 21.26 15.69 6.75
C HIS A 32 19.74 15.91 6.83
N MET A 33 19.29 17.17 6.75
CA MET A 33 17.85 17.49 6.70
C MET A 33 17.17 16.90 5.46
N MET A 34 17.86 16.88 4.31
CA MET A 34 17.34 16.29 3.08
C MET A 34 17.26 14.75 3.15
N TYR A 35 18.21 14.07 3.80
CA TYR A 35 18.11 12.62 4.04
C TYR A 35 16.91 12.26 4.93
N SER A 36 16.68 13.03 5.99
CA SER A 36 15.46 12.90 6.81
C SER A 36 14.19 13.15 6.00
N SER A 37 14.22 14.14 5.10
CA SER A 37 13.09 14.42 4.20
C SER A 37 12.83 13.27 3.22
N MET A 38 13.88 12.61 2.72
CA MET A 38 13.76 11.44 1.86
C MET A 38 12.99 10.30 2.53
N VAL A 39 13.19 10.09 3.83
CA VAL A 39 12.43 9.08 4.59
C VAL A 39 10.93 9.37 4.54
N LEU A 40 10.54 10.63 4.74
CA LEU A 40 9.12 11.03 4.68
C LEU A 40 8.55 10.90 3.27
N ILE A 41 9.29 11.35 2.25
CA ILE A 41 8.87 11.27 0.83
C ILE A 41 8.63 9.82 0.45
N LEU A 42 9.60 8.94 0.69
CA LEU A 42 9.51 7.52 0.33
C LEU A 42 8.35 6.83 1.05
N TYR A 43 8.17 7.13 2.34
CA TYR A 43 7.08 6.54 3.10
C TYR A 43 5.70 7.03 2.63
N ASN A 44 5.57 8.31 2.28
CA ASN A 44 4.33 8.83 1.69
C ASN A 44 4.00 8.13 0.35
N ILE A 45 4.99 7.86 -0.49
CA ILE A 45 4.81 7.10 -1.75
C ILE A 45 4.31 5.68 -1.45
N ILE A 46 4.84 5.03 -0.41
CA ILE A 46 4.38 3.70 0.03
C ILE A 46 2.92 3.74 0.45
N GLU A 47 2.54 4.68 1.32
CA GLU A 47 1.18 4.80 1.81
C GLU A 47 0.19 5.17 0.68
N SER A 48 0.53 6.17 -0.14
CA SER A 48 -0.32 6.64 -1.23
C SER A 48 -0.54 5.56 -2.28
N THR A 49 0.54 4.91 -2.73
CA THR A 49 0.48 3.87 -3.77
C THR A 49 -0.26 2.64 -3.26
N THR A 50 0.04 2.18 -2.04
CA THR A 50 -0.66 1.03 -1.45
C THR A 50 -2.15 1.34 -1.29
N SER A 51 -2.50 2.54 -0.82
CA SER A 51 -3.89 2.96 -0.69
C SER A 51 -4.62 2.92 -2.04
N LYS A 52 -4.04 3.54 -3.08
CA LYS A 52 -4.59 3.53 -4.44
C LYS A 52 -4.79 2.12 -4.99
N ILE A 53 -3.84 1.22 -4.73
CA ILE A 53 -3.93 -0.20 -5.14
C ILE A 53 -5.13 -0.88 -4.46
N LEU A 54 -5.28 -0.73 -3.14
CA LEU A 54 -6.37 -1.38 -2.40
C LEU A 54 -7.74 -0.79 -2.79
N THR A 55 -7.84 0.53 -2.95
CA THR A 55 -9.04 1.17 -3.48
C THR A 55 -9.39 0.60 -4.86
N ARG A 56 -8.43 0.43 -5.76
CA ARG A 56 -8.69 -0.15 -7.09
C ARG A 56 -9.17 -1.60 -7.03
N LEU A 57 -8.67 -2.41 -6.10
CA LEU A 57 -9.16 -3.77 -5.86
C LEU A 57 -10.64 -3.75 -5.41
N HIS A 58 -10.99 -2.84 -4.50
CA HIS A 58 -12.38 -2.67 -4.06
C HIS A 58 -13.29 -2.13 -5.16
N ASP A 59 -12.84 -1.18 -5.96
CA ASP A 59 -13.58 -0.67 -7.11
C ASP A 59 -13.89 -1.79 -8.11
N GLU A 60 -12.96 -2.73 -8.31
CA GLU A 60 -13.21 -3.89 -9.18
C GLU A 60 -14.35 -4.76 -8.64
N ILE A 61 -14.36 -5.00 -7.33
CA ILE A 61 -15.43 -5.76 -6.67
C ILE A 61 -16.77 -5.05 -6.84
N ILE A 62 -16.81 -3.73 -6.64
CA ILE A 62 -18.02 -2.91 -6.80
C ILE A 62 -18.51 -2.93 -8.24
N VAL A 63 -17.62 -2.79 -9.22
CA VAL A 63 -17.96 -2.84 -10.65
C VAL A 63 -18.55 -4.21 -11.01
N GLN A 64 -17.92 -5.30 -10.60
CA GLN A 64 -18.43 -6.64 -10.88
C GLN A 64 -19.79 -6.90 -10.23
N HIS A 65 -19.96 -6.46 -8.99
CA HIS A 65 -21.26 -6.54 -8.31
C HIS A 65 -22.33 -5.71 -9.03
N SER A 66 -22.00 -4.50 -9.46
CA SER A 66 -22.91 -3.62 -10.22
C SER A 66 -23.28 -4.21 -11.59
N ASN A 67 -22.40 -5.04 -12.17
CA ASN A 67 -22.65 -5.80 -13.40
C ASN A 67 -23.45 -7.10 -13.17
N GLY A 68 -23.96 -7.34 -11.95
CA GLY A 68 -24.88 -8.42 -11.63
C GLY A 68 -24.27 -9.62 -10.89
N LEU A 69 -22.96 -9.61 -10.56
CA LEU A 69 -22.40 -10.68 -9.73
C LEU A 69 -22.93 -10.57 -8.30
N LYS A 70 -23.48 -11.67 -7.79
CA LYS A 70 -23.95 -11.74 -6.40
C LYS A 70 -22.83 -12.12 -5.46
N TYR A 71 -23.05 -11.89 -4.17
CA TYR A 71 -22.10 -12.25 -3.11
C TYR A 71 -21.57 -13.68 -3.23
N HIS A 72 -22.44 -14.67 -3.52
CA HIS A 72 -22.06 -16.08 -3.59
C HIS A 72 -21.23 -16.47 -4.82
N ASP A 73 -21.20 -15.62 -5.86
CA ASP A 73 -20.47 -15.83 -7.11
C ASP A 73 -18.97 -15.46 -6.98
N PHE A 74 -18.64 -14.61 -6.02
CA PHE A 74 -17.27 -14.29 -5.66
C PHE A 74 -16.56 -15.51 -5.02
N ILE A 75 -15.24 -15.56 -5.18
CA ILE A 75 -14.40 -16.55 -4.51
C ILE A 75 -14.36 -16.31 -2.99
N GLY A 76 -13.98 -17.33 -2.22
CA GLY A 76 -14.01 -17.29 -0.75
C GLY A 76 -13.26 -16.12 -0.12
N ASN A 77 -12.07 -15.81 -0.61
CA ASN A 77 -11.25 -14.67 -0.16
C ASN A 77 -11.98 -13.35 -0.35
N ILE A 78 -12.51 -13.09 -1.55
CA ILE A 78 -13.23 -11.85 -1.85
C ILE A 78 -14.52 -11.73 -1.05
N ARG A 79 -15.26 -12.82 -0.86
CA ARG A 79 -16.42 -12.82 0.05
C ARG A 79 -16.06 -12.45 1.48
N THR A 80 -14.89 -12.89 1.93
CA THR A 80 -14.35 -12.55 3.26
C THR A 80 -14.00 -11.06 3.34
N VAL A 81 -13.35 -10.52 2.30
CA VAL A 81 -13.04 -9.08 2.20
C VAL A 81 -14.33 -8.25 2.24
N ILE A 82 -15.32 -8.57 1.38
CA ILE A 82 -16.61 -7.88 1.32
C ILE A 82 -17.30 -7.89 2.68
N TYR A 83 -17.33 -9.05 3.35
CA TYR A 83 -17.94 -9.18 4.67
C TYR A 83 -17.20 -8.33 5.71
N LYS A 84 -15.87 -8.37 5.73
CA LYS A 84 -15.07 -7.60 6.68
C LYS A 84 -15.24 -6.09 6.50
N SER A 85 -15.27 -5.59 5.26
CA SER A 85 -15.41 -4.15 5.00
C SER A 85 -16.84 -3.62 5.18
N ASN A 86 -17.87 -4.45 5.01
CA ASN A 86 -19.27 -3.98 5.05
C ASN A 86 -20.03 -4.37 6.32
N CYS A 87 -19.66 -5.47 6.99
CA CYS A 87 -20.43 -6.03 8.11
C CYS A 87 -19.73 -5.92 9.47
N ILE A 88 -18.48 -5.48 9.50
CA ILE A 88 -17.72 -5.27 10.74
C ILE A 88 -17.49 -3.76 10.92
N ASN A 89 -17.87 -3.23 12.07
CA ASN A 89 -17.62 -1.82 12.40
C ASN A 89 -16.30 -1.64 13.19
N GLN A 90 -15.98 -0.38 13.50
CA GLN A 90 -14.86 0.02 14.36
C GLN A 90 -14.71 -0.80 15.64
N SER A 91 -15.83 -1.12 16.30
CA SER A 91 -15.85 -1.86 17.57
C SER A 91 -15.70 -3.38 17.42
N GLY A 92 -15.52 -3.89 16.21
CA GLY A 92 -15.50 -5.33 15.92
C GLY A 92 -16.87 -6.00 16.04
N LYS A 93 -17.95 -5.23 16.25
CA LYS A 93 -19.31 -5.75 16.30
C LYS A 93 -19.72 -6.18 14.90
N LYS A 94 -20.10 -7.46 14.79
CA LYS A 94 -20.67 -8.04 13.58
C LYS A 94 -22.12 -7.57 13.45
N PHE A 95 -22.46 -6.97 12.31
CA PHE A 95 -23.85 -6.80 11.93
C PHE A 95 -24.31 -8.03 11.16
N ASN A 96 -25.46 -8.59 11.55
CA ASN A 96 -26.17 -9.56 10.72
C ASN A 96 -26.88 -8.79 9.61
N PHE A 97 -26.31 -8.81 8.41
CA PHE A 97 -27.08 -8.52 7.21
C PHE A 97 -27.80 -9.81 6.81
N ASN A 98 -29.11 -9.87 7.10
CA ASN A 98 -29.94 -11.03 6.78
C ASN A 98 -30.02 -11.30 5.26
N ASP A 99 -29.73 -10.29 4.43
CA ASP A 99 -29.67 -10.41 2.97
C ASP A 99 -28.29 -10.02 2.44
N LEU A 100 -27.32 -10.95 2.49
CA LEU A 100 -26.04 -10.77 1.78
C LEU A 100 -26.22 -10.67 0.25
N GLU A 101 -27.35 -11.11 -0.29
CA GLU A 101 -27.70 -10.95 -1.70
C GLU A 101 -28.06 -9.49 -2.08
N ASN A 102 -28.60 -8.70 -1.15
CA ASN A 102 -28.96 -7.29 -1.37
C ASN A 102 -27.88 -6.32 -0.85
N LEU A 103 -26.68 -6.82 -0.58
CA LEU A 103 -25.60 -6.05 0.02
C LEU A 103 -25.09 -4.97 -0.94
N ARG A 104 -25.38 -3.70 -0.65
CA ARG A 104 -24.72 -2.58 -1.32
C ARG A 104 -23.27 -2.45 -0.82
N ILE A 105 -22.33 -2.90 -1.63
CA ILE A 105 -20.89 -2.78 -1.33
C ILE A 105 -20.52 -1.29 -1.32
N LYS A 106 -20.03 -0.80 -0.18
CA LYS A 106 -19.61 0.60 -0.01
C LYS A 106 -18.29 0.88 -0.71
N THR A 107 -18.09 2.15 -1.05
CA THR A 107 -16.76 2.69 -1.43
C THR A 107 -15.76 2.44 -0.32
N PHE A 108 -14.51 2.18 -0.70
CA PHE A 108 -13.46 1.76 0.23
C PHE A 108 -12.36 2.82 0.35
N ASP A 109 -12.10 3.26 1.58
CA ASP A 109 -11.00 4.17 1.90
C ASP A 109 -10.04 3.50 2.91
N PRO A 110 -8.89 2.98 2.44
CA PRO A 110 -7.93 2.26 3.29
C PRO A 110 -7.44 3.04 4.52
N ILE A 111 -7.56 4.38 4.52
CA ILE A 111 -7.11 5.24 5.62
C ILE A 111 -8.14 5.25 6.74
N SER A 112 -9.44 5.34 6.40
CA SER A 112 -10.54 5.35 7.37
C SER A 112 -11.08 3.96 7.73
N GLU A 113 -10.62 2.92 7.04
CA GLU A 113 -10.96 1.52 7.31
C GLU A 113 -10.44 0.99 8.65
N TYR A 114 -10.92 -0.18 9.06
CA TYR A 114 -10.58 -0.78 10.37
C TYR A 114 -9.85 -2.12 10.25
N GLY A 115 -9.14 -2.48 11.31
CA GLY A 115 -8.49 -3.78 11.43
C GLY A 115 -7.40 -4.01 10.38
N LYS A 116 -7.52 -5.09 9.59
CA LYS A 116 -6.46 -5.51 8.66
C LYS A 116 -6.32 -4.62 7.41
N PHE A 117 -7.31 -3.79 7.11
CA PHE A 117 -7.28 -2.91 5.93
C PHE A 117 -6.87 -1.48 6.25
N ASN A 118 -6.83 -1.13 7.55
CA ASN A 118 -6.31 0.15 7.99
C ASN A 118 -4.81 0.24 7.71
N LEU A 119 -4.41 1.27 6.94
CA LEU A 119 -3.02 1.56 6.62
C LEU A 119 -2.37 2.60 7.55
N ASN A 120 -3.16 3.44 8.23
CA ASN A 120 -2.79 4.63 9.05
C ASN A 120 -1.37 4.62 9.66
N GLY A 121 -0.33 4.98 8.89
CA GLY A 121 1.04 5.06 9.39
C GLY A 121 1.74 3.73 9.62
N ASN A 122 1.19 2.60 9.18
CA ASN A 122 1.64 1.25 9.51
C ASN A 122 1.84 0.35 8.28
N VAL A 123 2.39 0.90 7.19
CA VAL A 123 2.58 0.18 5.94
C VAL A 123 4.04 -0.25 5.80
N ASP A 124 4.26 -1.56 5.77
CA ASP A 124 5.54 -2.17 5.42
C ASP A 124 5.31 -3.35 4.46
N ALA A 125 6.41 -3.96 3.98
CA ALA A 125 6.34 -5.06 3.01
C ALA A 125 5.53 -6.27 3.54
N LYS A 126 5.61 -6.56 4.85
CA LYS A 126 4.83 -7.64 5.46
C LYS A 126 3.36 -7.28 5.48
N ARG A 127 3.02 -6.06 5.89
CA ARG A 127 1.64 -5.58 5.90
C ARG A 127 1.00 -5.62 4.52
N ILE A 128 1.72 -5.19 3.48
CA ILE A 128 1.24 -5.26 2.08
C ILE A 128 0.93 -6.71 1.71
N LYS A 129 1.85 -7.63 2.03
CA LYS A 129 1.69 -9.06 1.77
C LYS A 129 0.47 -9.63 2.50
N ASP A 130 0.36 -9.40 3.80
CA ASP A 130 -0.74 -9.90 4.64
C ASP A 130 -2.10 -9.42 4.11
N ILE A 131 -2.19 -8.18 3.61
CA ILE A 131 -3.41 -7.64 3.00
C ILE A 131 -3.71 -8.37 1.69
N PHE A 132 -2.73 -8.54 0.82
CA PHE A 132 -2.93 -9.17 -0.49
C PHE A 132 -3.34 -10.64 -0.38
N GLU A 133 -2.82 -11.36 0.62
CA GLU A 133 -3.25 -12.72 0.95
C GLU A 133 -4.74 -12.78 1.33
N GLU A 134 -5.29 -11.76 1.99
CA GLU A 134 -6.73 -11.67 2.29
C GLU A 134 -7.58 -11.59 1.01
N TYR A 135 -7.05 -10.98 -0.07
CA TYR A 135 -7.70 -10.99 -1.39
C TYR A 135 -7.46 -12.29 -2.17
N GLY A 136 -6.58 -13.18 -1.70
CA GLY A 136 -6.18 -14.40 -2.40
C GLY A 136 -5.00 -14.23 -3.36
N ILE A 137 -4.28 -13.11 -3.27
CA ILE A 137 -3.10 -12.80 -4.09
C ILE A 137 -1.87 -13.35 -3.37
N SER A 138 -1.52 -14.61 -3.65
CA SER A 138 -0.47 -15.35 -2.92
C SER A 138 0.93 -15.26 -3.55
N GLU A 139 1.03 -14.88 -4.83
CA GLU A 139 2.32 -14.79 -5.54
C GLU A 139 2.99 -13.42 -5.45
N ILE A 140 3.01 -12.78 -4.27
CA ILE A 140 4.03 -11.74 -4.08
C ILE A 140 5.39 -12.43 -3.92
N LYS A 141 6.03 -12.74 -5.05
CA LYS A 141 7.47 -13.05 -5.14
C LYS A 141 8.27 -11.80 -4.82
N CYS A 142 8.10 -11.27 -3.61
CA CYS A 142 8.95 -10.24 -3.07
C CYS A 142 10.23 -10.94 -2.60
N ARG A 143 11.21 -11.08 -3.50
CA ARG A 143 12.60 -11.17 -3.05
C ARG A 143 12.81 -9.90 -2.24
N ILE A 144 12.87 -10.07 -0.93
CA ILE A 144 12.37 -9.08 0.02
C ILE A 144 13.07 -7.73 -0.17
N CYS A 145 12.25 -6.69 -0.27
CA CYS A 145 12.63 -5.29 -0.12
C CYS A 145 12.75 -5.01 1.38
N ASN A 146 13.84 -5.51 1.97
CA ASN A 146 14.07 -5.66 3.42
C ASN A 146 13.95 -4.38 4.24
N LYS A 147 13.89 -3.23 3.59
CA LYS A 147 14.07 -1.93 4.22
C LYS A 147 12.80 -1.13 4.46
N LEU A 148 11.63 -1.61 4.02
CA LEU A 148 10.38 -0.91 4.30
C LEU A 148 10.03 -0.91 5.80
N PHE A 149 10.42 -1.94 6.53
CA PHE A 149 10.26 -1.97 7.99
C PHE A 149 11.12 -0.91 8.67
N ASP A 150 12.40 -0.83 8.30
CA ASP A 150 13.34 0.17 8.81
C ASP A 150 12.84 1.59 8.47
N LEU A 151 12.49 1.83 7.20
CA LEU A 151 11.94 3.10 6.71
C LEU A 151 10.68 3.54 7.46
N LYS A 152 9.76 2.61 7.74
CA LYS A 152 8.56 2.88 8.55
C LYS A 152 8.92 3.31 9.97
N SER A 153 9.82 2.56 10.62
CA SER A 153 10.31 2.87 11.97
C SER A 153 10.95 4.26 12.01
N ASP A 154 11.76 4.60 11.01
CA ASP A 154 12.46 5.88 10.95
C ASP A 154 11.50 7.04 10.67
N ARG A 155 10.54 6.86 9.75
CA ARG A 155 9.43 7.81 9.55
C ARG A 155 8.66 8.05 10.84
N GLN A 156 8.38 6.98 11.60
CA GLN A 156 7.65 7.10 12.86
C GLN A 156 8.44 7.93 13.90
N LYS A 157 9.75 7.71 14.03
CA LYS A 157 10.61 8.51 14.93
C LYS A 157 10.62 9.99 14.54
N LEU A 158 10.77 10.27 13.24
CA LEU A 158 10.79 11.63 12.70
C LEU A 158 9.43 12.34 12.88
N ALA A 159 8.33 11.66 12.56
CA ALA A 159 6.99 12.24 12.59
C ALA A 159 6.46 12.52 14.01
N HIS A 160 6.88 11.72 15.00
CA HIS A 160 6.51 11.95 16.40
C HIS A 160 7.47 12.89 17.15
N GLY A 161 8.54 13.35 16.49
CA GLY A 161 9.56 14.19 17.13
C GLY A 161 10.43 13.45 18.14
N ASN A 162 10.45 12.10 18.10
CA ASN A 162 11.36 11.29 18.92
C ASN A 162 12.83 11.47 18.50
N GLN A 163 13.03 11.91 17.26
CA GLN A 163 14.33 12.24 16.69
C GLN A 163 14.15 13.43 15.75
N THR A 164 15.04 14.42 15.86
CA THR A 164 15.05 15.57 14.95
C THR A 164 15.61 15.19 13.58
N PHE A 165 15.37 16.03 12.57
CA PHE A 165 15.88 15.80 11.21
C PHE A 165 17.41 15.80 11.17
N SER A 166 18.07 16.69 11.92
CA SER A 166 19.53 16.74 11.97
C SER A 166 20.10 15.49 12.64
N GLU A 167 19.53 15.06 13.76
CA GLU A 167 19.99 13.86 14.49
C GLU A 167 19.85 12.57 13.68
N TYR A 168 18.79 12.45 12.87
CA TYR A 168 18.61 11.30 11.98
C TYR A 168 19.54 11.38 10.78
N GLY A 169 19.57 12.53 10.11
CA GLY A 169 20.39 12.73 8.92
C GLY A 169 21.88 12.50 9.20
N GLN A 170 22.40 12.94 10.35
CA GLN A 170 23.79 12.74 10.75
C GLN A 170 24.17 11.25 10.88
N ARG A 171 23.21 10.37 11.18
CA ARG A 171 23.44 8.93 11.37
C ARG A 171 23.09 8.12 10.13
N THR A 172 22.65 8.77 9.06
CA THR A 172 22.12 8.12 7.85
C THR A 172 23.09 8.32 6.71
N SER A 173 23.49 7.23 6.06
CA SER A 173 24.36 7.32 4.89
C SER A 173 23.58 7.52 3.60
N LYS A 174 24.26 8.00 2.56
CA LYS A 174 23.73 8.04 1.19
C LYS A 174 23.23 6.66 0.74
N GLU A 175 24.00 5.61 1.05
CA GLU A 175 23.68 4.24 0.71
C GLU A 175 22.44 3.73 1.45
N ASP A 176 22.17 4.20 2.68
CA ASP A 176 20.92 3.89 3.39
C ASP A 176 19.71 4.41 2.62
N ILE A 177 19.73 5.69 2.22
CA ILE A 177 18.64 6.30 1.45
C ILE A 177 18.50 5.63 0.09
N GLN A 178 19.60 5.31 -0.59
CA GLN A 178 19.56 4.58 -1.85
C GLN A 178 18.92 3.19 -1.68
N ARG A 179 19.23 2.47 -0.59
CA ARG A 179 18.58 1.18 -0.26
C ARG A 179 17.10 1.34 0.01
N TYR A 180 16.68 2.42 0.69
CA TYR A 180 15.26 2.73 0.93
C TYR A 180 14.52 3.00 -0.37
N LEU A 181 15.11 3.80 -1.28
CA LEU A 181 14.55 4.11 -2.58
C LEU A 181 14.37 2.85 -3.44
N GLN A 182 15.40 2.02 -3.56
CA GLN A 182 15.32 0.78 -4.35
C GLN A 182 14.32 -0.23 -3.75
N SER A 183 14.28 -0.36 -2.42
CA SER A 183 13.32 -1.22 -1.73
C SER A 183 11.87 -0.74 -1.94
N THR A 184 11.65 0.57 -1.86
CA THR A 184 10.34 1.20 -2.12
C THR A 184 9.89 0.93 -3.56
N LYS A 185 10.76 1.24 -4.53
CA LYS A 185 10.51 1.02 -5.95
C LYS A 185 10.19 -0.44 -6.25
N GLY A 186 11.03 -1.37 -5.77
CA GLY A 186 10.88 -2.80 -6.00
C GLY A 186 9.58 -3.36 -5.41
N THR A 187 9.24 -2.99 -4.16
CA THR A 187 8.03 -3.48 -3.49
C THR A 187 6.79 -3.05 -4.24
N LEU A 188 6.66 -1.75 -4.49
CA LEU A 188 5.45 -1.16 -5.07
C LEU A 188 5.28 -1.56 -6.53
N PHE A 189 6.37 -1.68 -7.30
CA PHE A 189 6.32 -2.20 -8.66
C PHE A 189 5.81 -3.65 -8.70
N ASN A 190 6.30 -4.51 -7.81
CA ASN A 190 5.82 -5.88 -7.72
C ASN A 190 4.35 -5.94 -7.28
N ALA A 191 3.97 -5.12 -6.30
CA ALA A 191 2.58 -5.04 -5.84
C ALA A 191 1.63 -4.62 -6.97
N LEU A 192 2.00 -3.59 -7.75
CA LEU A 192 1.25 -3.15 -8.93
C LEU A 192 1.09 -4.26 -9.97
N ASN A 193 2.18 -4.97 -10.30
CA ASN A 193 2.13 -6.05 -11.29
C ASN A 193 1.23 -7.20 -10.84
N ASN A 194 1.34 -7.62 -9.58
CA ASN A 194 0.54 -8.73 -9.07
C ASN A 194 -0.94 -8.40 -9.05
N VAL A 195 -1.30 -7.19 -8.65
CA VAL A 195 -2.70 -6.74 -8.65
C VAL A 195 -3.23 -6.58 -10.08
N GLU A 196 -2.42 -6.05 -11.00
CA GLU A 196 -2.83 -5.94 -12.41
C GLU A 196 -3.08 -7.32 -13.04
N SER A 197 -2.16 -8.28 -12.87
CA SER A 197 -2.36 -9.67 -13.31
C SER A 197 -3.61 -10.28 -12.67
N TYR A 198 -3.77 -10.12 -11.35
CA TYR A 198 -4.92 -10.67 -10.62
C TYR A 198 -6.28 -10.15 -11.13
N ILE A 199 -6.37 -8.84 -11.41
CA ILE A 199 -7.57 -8.22 -11.98
C ILE A 199 -7.80 -8.69 -13.42
N ASN A 200 -6.75 -8.71 -14.26
CA ASN A 200 -6.85 -9.07 -15.68
C ASN A 200 -7.26 -10.54 -15.89
N GLU A 201 -6.78 -11.44 -15.04
CA GLU A 201 -7.16 -12.86 -15.04
C GLU A 201 -8.56 -13.11 -14.46
N LYS A 202 -9.29 -12.05 -14.05
CA LYS A 202 -10.62 -12.11 -13.43
C LYS A 202 -10.73 -13.11 -12.26
N ASN A 203 -9.63 -13.33 -11.54
CA ASN A 203 -9.53 -14.27 -10.42
C ASN A 203 -10.45 -13.94 -9.22
N LEU A 204 -11.25 -12.89 -9.32
CA LEU A 204 -12.21 -12.44 -8.32
C LEU A 204 -13.49 -13.30 -8.25
N ASN A 205 -13.86 -14.01 -9.32
CA ASN A 205 -15.10 -14.78 -9.39
C ASN A 205 -14.87 -16.22 -9.89
N LYS A 206 -15.83 -17.10 -9.60
CA LYS A 206 -15.72 -18.54 -9.89
C LYS A 206 -15.80 -18.89 -11.37
N ILE A 207 -16.40 -18.02 -12.19
CA ILE A 207 -16.65 -18.25 -13.62
C ILE A 207 -15.35 -18.18 -14.44
N SER A 208 -14.33 -17.49 -13.92
CA SER A 208 -13.05 -17.30 -14.61
C SER A 208 -12.07 -18.46 -14.46
N LYS A 209 -12.44 -19.51 -13.70
CA LYS A 209 -11.59 -20.69 -13.40
C LYS A 209 -12.04 -21.99 -14.08
N SER A 210 -12.92 -21.91 -15.08
CA SER A 210 -13.32 -23.03 -15.96
C SER A 210 -12.70 -22.88 -17.34
#